data_AF-A0A8H7NB46-F1
#
_entry.id   AF-A0A8H7NB46-F1
#
_cell.length_a   1.000
_cell.length_b   1.000
_cell.length_c   1.000
_cell.angle_alpha   90.00
_cell.angle_beta   90.00
_cell.angle_gamma   90.00
#
_symmetry.space_group_name_H-M   'P 1'
#
loop_
_entity.id
_entity.type
_entity.pdbx_description
1 polymer ?
#
loop_
_entity_poly.entity_id
_entity_poly.type
_entity_poly.pdbx_seq_one_letter_code
_entity_poly.pdbx_strand_id
1 'polypeptide(L)'
;MAAKPQYLTGNIAAINEFIDEFDVFLLDCDGVLWSGDHVFEGIPETIKLLQSKGKRTVFVTNNSTKSREEYLKKLTKLNIPSTVEDIFGSAYSASIYISRILKLPPGKSKVFVIGEVGIEKELDSENVPHLAGRIPSSEETSPPPTLRA
;
A
#
# COMPACT_ATOMS: atom_id res chain seq x y z
N MET A 1 -28.31 16.85 -4.29
CA MET A 1 -28.47 15.62 -5.11
C MET A 1 -27.08 15.28 -5.65
N ALA A 2 -26.57 14.07 -5.40
CA ALA A 2 -25.30 13.66 -5.99
C ALA A 2 -25.45 13.59 -7.51
N ALA A 3 -24.47 14.10 -8.26
CA ALA A 3 -24.46 13.98 -9.70
C ALA A 3 -24.47 12.50 -10.10
N LYS A 4 -25.22 12.15 -11.15
CA LYS A 4 -25.25 10.78 -11.66
C LYS A 4 -23.87 10.45 -12.25
N PRO A 5 -23.31 9.25 -12.00
CA PRO A 5 -22.04 8.88 -12.60
C PRO A 5 -22.15 8.90 -14.12
N GLN A 6 -21.19 9.55 -14.76
CA GLN A 6 -21.06 9.64 -16.20
C GLN A 6 -19.96 8.70 -16.66
N TYR A 7 -20.29 7.81 -17.60
CA TYR A 7 -19.29 6.98 -18.27
C TYR A 7 -18.67 7.77 -19.42
N LEU A 8 -17.34 7.89 -19.43
CA LEU A 8 -16.60 8.61 -20.47
C LEU A 8 -16.19 7.70 -21.65
N THR A 9 -16.52 6.40 -21.59
CA THR A 9 -16.14 5.39 -22.58
C THR A 9 -16.54 5.79 -24.00
N GLY A 10 -15.58 5.72 -24.94
CA GLY A 10 -15.79 6.08 -26.34
C GLY A 10 -15.71 7.58 -26.66
N ASN A 11 -15.62 8.45 -25.64
CA ASN A 11 -15.46 9.90 -25.83
C ASN A 11 -14.03 10.33 -25.46
N ILE A 12 -13.12 10.26 -26.43
CA ILE A 12 -11.70 10.58 -26.24
C ILE A 12 -11.49 12.02 -25.74
N ALA A 13 -12.27 12.98 -26.23
CA ALA A 13 -12.16 14.38 -25.81
C ALA A 13 -12.48 14.54 -24.33
N ALA A 14 -13.60 13.97 -23.87
CA ALA A 14 -14.00 14.03 -22.47
C ALA A 14 -13.06 13.25 -21.54
N ILE A 15 -12.49 12.12 -22.00
CA ILE A 15 -11.47 11.39 -21.24
C ILE A 15 -10.21 12.25 -21.06
N ASN A 16 -9.76 12.92 -22.12
CA ASN A 16 -8.58 13.79 -22.03
C ASN A 16 -8.83 14.97 -21.10
N GLU A 17 -9.97 15.64 -21.23
CA GLU A 17 -10.37 16.74 -20.36
C GLU A 17 -10.40 16.30 -18.89
N PHE A 18 -11.03 15.15 -18.60
CA PHE A 18 -11.05 14.57 -17.25
C PHE A 18 -9.65 14.27 -16.72
N ILE A 19 -8.77 13.67 -17.53
CA ILE A 19 -7.39 13.39 -17.10
C ILE A 19 -6.63 14.69 -16.83
N ASP A 20 -6.87 15.73 -17.62
CA ASP A 20 -6.18 17.00 -17.53
C ASP A 20 -6.60 17.80 -16.29
N GLU A 21 -7.80 17.59 -15.75
CA GLU A 21 -8.29 18.19 -14.50
C GLU A 21 -7.50 17.78 -13.24
N PHE A 22 -6.82 16.63 -13.25
CA PHE A 22 -6.14 16.10 -12.07
C PHE A 22 -4.62 15.96 -12.29
N ASP A 23 -3.84 16.31 -11.27
CA ASP A 23 -2.40 16.08 -11.25
C ASP A 23 -2.02 14.69 -10.71
N VAL A 24 -2.84 14.15 -9.81
CA VAL A 24 -2.56 12.94 -9.05
C VAL A 24 -3.76 12.00 -9.06
N PHE A 25 -3.50 10.72 -9.34
CA PHE A 25 -4.48 9.64 -9.26
C PHE A 25 -4.13 8.72 -8.09
N LEU A 26 -5.03 8.66 -7.11
CA LEU A 26 -5.00 7.67 -6.05
C LEU A 26 -5.82 6.47 -6.50
N LEU A 27 -5.17 5.32 -6.65
CA LEU A 27 -5.75 4.12 -7.24
C LEU A 27 -5.83 3.04 -6.17
N ASP A 28 -7.04 2.55 -5.92
CA ASP A 28 -7.19 1.31 -5.15
C ASP A 28 -6.58 0.13 -5.92
N CYS A 29 -6.31 -0.96 -5.23
CA CYS A 29 -5.54 -2.10 -5.72
C CYS A 29 -6.42 -3.32 -5.99
N ASP A 30 -6.88 -3.99 -4.94
CA ASP A 30 -7.65 -5.23 -5.02
C ASP A 30 -9.08 -4.93 -5.52
N GLY A 31 -9.46 -5.50 -6.67
CA GLY A 31 -10.75 -5.22 -7.32
C GLY A 31 -10.75 -4.01 -8.26
N VAL A 32 -9.64 -3.28 -8.37
CA VAL A 32 -9.46 -2.16 -9.31
C VAL A 32 -8.36 -2.41 -10.31
N LEU A 33 -7.19 -2.86 -9.87
CA LEU A 33 -6.05 -3.18 -10.73
C LEU A 33 -5.98 -4.68 -11.01
N TRP A 34 -6.36 -5.51 -10.04
CA TRP A 34 -6.27 -6.96 -10.14
C TRP A 34 -7.32 -7.68 -9.29
N SER A 35 -7.50 -8.96 -9.59
CA SER A 35 -8.13 -9.96 -8.71
C SER A 35 -7.13 -11.08 -8.43
N GLY A 36 -6.66 -11.18 -7.18
CA GLY A 36 -5.58 -12.10 -6.81
C GLY A 36 -4.29 -11.77 -7.58
N ASP A 37 -3.83 -12.72 -8.41
CA ASP A 37 -2.64 -12.57 -9.26
C ASP A 37 -2.98 -12.18 -10.72
N HIS A 38 -4.26 -11.99 -11.04
CA HIS A 38 -4.71 -11.60 -12.37
C HIS A 38 -4.92 -10.08 -12.47
N VAL A 39 -4.09 -9.41 -13.26
CA VAL A 39 -4.27 -7.99 -13.61
C VAL A 39 -5.41 -7.83 -14.61
N PHE A 40 -6.27 -6.81 -14.42
CA PHE A 40 -7.34 -6.54 -15.38
C PHE A 40 -6.78 -5.97 -16.69
N GLU A 41 -7.50 -6.24 -17.79
CA GLU A 41 -7.11 -5.81 -19.13
C GLU A 41 -6.97 -4.29 -19.22
N GLY A 42 -5.90 -3.83 -19.86
CA GLY A 42 -5.65 -2.40 -20.09
C GLY A 42 -5.07 -1.64 -18.90
N ILE A 43 -4.92 -2.25 -17.72
CA ILE A 43 -4.42 -1.57 -16.52
C ILE A 43 -2.96 -1.10 -16.71
N PRO A 44 -1.99 -1.95 -17.10
CA PRO A 44 -0.61 -1.49 -17.29
C PRO A 44 -0.50 -0.36 -18.33
N GLU A 45 -1.29 -0.42 -19.40
CA GLU A 45 -1.37 0.60 -20.44
C GLU A 45 -1.97 1.90 -19.91
N THR A 46 -3.01 1.82 -19.10
CA THR A 46 -3.67 2.98 -18.48
C THR A 46 -2.73 3.70 -17.52
N ILE A 47 -2.01 2.97 -16.67
CA ILE A 47 -1.02 3.58 -15.76
C ILE A 47 0.08 4.28 -16.55
N LYS A 48 0.62 3.63 -17.60
CA LYS A 48 1.64 4.23 -18.47
C LYS A 48 1.11 5.47 -19.20
N LEU A 49 -0.15 5.49 -19.63
CA LEU A 49 -0.78 6.64 -20.25
C LEU A 49 -0.89 7.82 -19.28
N LEU A 50 -1.32 7.58 -18.04
CA LEU A 50 -1.37 8.62 -17.02
C LEU A 50 0.02 9.19 -16.74
N GLN A 51 1.01 8.33 -16.52
CA GLN A 51 2.39 8.76 -16.26
C GLN A 51 3.02 9.48 -17.46
N SER A 52 2.75 9.06 -18.70
CA SER A 52 3.26 9.74 -19.90
C SER A 52 2.65 11.12 -20.11
N LYS A 53 1.44 11.36 -19.57
CA LYS A 53 0.81 12.68 -19.47
C LYS A 53 1.29 13.50 -18.27
N GLY A 54 2.35 13.06 -17.58
CA GLY A 54 2.93 13.74 -16.42
C GLY A 54 2.09 13.61 -15.14
N LYS A 55 1.12 12.70 -15.11
CA LYS A 55 0.26 12.49 -13.93
C LYS A 55 0.96 11.59 -12.93
N ARG A 56 0.88 11.94 -11.64
CA ARG A 56 1.40 11.09 -10.57
C ARG A 56 0.39 9.99 -10.23
N THR A 57 0.83 8.74 -10.15
CA THR A 57 -0.02 7.61 -9.75
C THR A 57 0.43 7.08 -8.40
N VAL A 58 -0.49 6.99 -7.43
CA VAL A 58 -0.23 6.42 -6.11
C VAL A 58 -1.20 5.27 -5.87
N PHE A 59 -0.66 4.12 -5.49
CA PHE A 59 -1.39 2.88 -5.24
C PHE A 59 -1.75 2.81 -3.76
N VAL A 60 -3.04 2.92 -3.46
CA VAL A 60 -3.58 2.93 -2.09
C VAL A 60 -4.24 1.59 -1.82
N THR A 61 -3.95 0.94 -0.70
CA THR A 61 -4.59 -0.33 -0.35
C THR A 61 -4.82 -0.46 1.14
N ASN A 62 -5.96 -1.02 1.53
CA ASN A 62 -6.26 -1.34 2.92
C ASN A 62 -5.70 -2.71 3.35
N ASN A 63 -5.14 -3.49 2.43
CA ASN A 63 -4.59 -4.80 2.70
C ASN A 63 -3.22 -4.68 3.38
N SER A 64 -3.13 -5.17 4.62
CA SER A 64 -1.95 -5.07 5.48
C SER A 64 -1.08 -6.34 5.47
N THR A 65 -1.34 -7.28 4.55
CA THR A 65 -0.60 -8.55 4.50
C THR A 65 0.83 -8.38 3.99
N LYS A 66 1.06 -7.39 3.11
CA LYS A 66 2.32 -7.14 2.41
C LYS A 66 2.89 -5.77 2.75
N SER A 67 4.21 -5.68 2.81
CA SER A 67 4.91 -4.39 2.87
C SER A 67 4.87 -3.69 1.51
N ARG A 68 5.23 -2.40 1.48
CA ARG A 68 5.38 -1.61 0.25
C ARG A 68 6.37 -2.24 -0.71
N GLU A 69 7.48 -2.78 -0.21
CA GLU A 69 8.46 -3.52 -1.01
C GLU A 69 7.87 -4.79 -1.65
N GLU A 70 6.99 -5.49 -0.94
CA GLU A 70 6.32 -6.68 -1.48
C GLU A 70 5.26 -6.30 -2.51
N TYR A 71 4.55 -5.18 -2.31
CA TYR A 71 3.66 -4.61 -3.31
C TYR A 71 4.42 -4.12 -4.55
N LEU A 72 5.58 -3.50 -4.40
CA LEU A 72 6.42 -3.07 -5.53
C LEU A 72 6.82 -4.28 -6.39
N LYS A 73 7.22 -5.39 -5.75
CA LYS A 73 7.51 -6.65 -6.45
C LYS A 73 6.29 -7.17 -7.20
N LYS A 74 5.08 -7.08 -6.62
CA LYS A 74 3.83 -7.46 -7.29
C LYS A 74 3.55 -6.58 -8.50
N LEU A 75 3.57 -5.25 -8.33
CA LEU A 75 3.34 -4.28 -9.40
C LEU A 75 4.33 -4.48 -10.56
N THR A 76 5.60 -4.71 -10.25
CA THR A 76 6.65 -5.03 -11.24
C THR A 76 6.32 -6.29 -12.03
N LYS A 77 5.90 -7.38 -11.35
CA LYS A 77 5.48 -8.63 -12.03
C LYS A 77 4.27 -8.43 -12.95
N LEU A 78 3.39 -7.48 -12.60
CA LEU A 78 2.21 -7.13 -13.39
C LEU A 78 2.50 -6.06 -14.46
N ASN A 79 3.78 -5.72 -14.69
CA ASN A 79 4.23 -4.71 -15.66
C ASN A 79 3.70 -3.29 -15.37
N ILE A 80 3.40 -2.98 -14.11
CA ILE A 80 2.94 -1.68 -13.66
C ILE A 80 4.16 -0.86 -13.15
N PRO A 81 4.60 0.18 -13.89
CA PRO A 81 5.73 1.00 -13.47
C PRO A 81 5.40 1.76 -12.19
N SER A 82 6.22 1.58 -11.17
CA SER A 82 6.01 2.14 -9.83
C SER A 82 7.33 2.18 -9.04
N THR A 83 7.35 3.02 -8.01
CA THR A 83 8.39 3.07 -6.98
C THR A 83 7.80 2.73 -5.61
N VAL A 84 8.63 2.51 -4.59
CA VAL A 84 8.15 2.22 -3.23
C VAL A 84 7.34 3.40 -2.68
N GLU A 85 7.71 4.62 -3.07
CA GLU A 85 7.09 5.88 -2.69
C GLU A 85 5.71 6.08 -3.30
N ASP A 86 5.40 5.35 -4.38
CA ASP A 86 4.07 5.36 -5.01
C ASP A 86 3.09 4.44 -4.28
N ILE A 87 3.51 3.69 -3.26
CA ILE A 87 2.68 2.69 -2.59
C ILE A 87 2.31 3.17 -1.18
N PHE A 88 1.02 3.28 -0.93
CA PHE A 88 0.46 3.72 0.34
C PHE A 88 -0.51 2.68 0.91
N GLY A 89 0.05 1.71 1.64
CA GLY A 89 -0.72 0.65 2.30
C GLY A 89 -1.20 1.02 3.71
N SER A 90 -2.23 0.34 4.21
CA SER A 90 -2.70 0.46 5.59
C SER A 90 -1.62 0.11 6.62
N ALA A 91 -0.76 -0.88 6.32
CA ALA A 91 0.37 -1.25 7.16
C ALA A 91 1.36 -0.08 7.35
N TYR A 92 1.73 0.58 6.26
CA TYR A 92 2.60 1.75 6.29
C TYR A 92 1.92 2.96 6.96
N SER A 93 0.63 3.15 6.69
CA SER A 93 -0.16 4.20 7.33
C SER A 93 -0.16 4.06 8.84
N ALA A 94 -0.31 2.82 9.35
CA ALA A 94 -0.28 2.53 10.77
C ALA A 94 1.11 2.76 11.38
N SER A 95 2.20 2.34 10.71
CA SER A 95 3.56 2.56 11.21
C SER A 95 3.89 4.05 11.32
N ILE A 96 3.55 4.86 10.31
CA ILE A 96 3.68 6.32 10.32
C ILE A 96 2.86 6.96 11.43
N TYR A 97 1.60 6.52 11.60
CA TYR A 97 0.74 7.06 12.63
C TYR A 97 1.32 6.81 14.03
N ILE A 98 1.81 5.60 14.29
CA ILE A 98 2.43 5.24 15.57
C ILE A 98 3.73 6.01 15.79
N SER A 99 4.61 6.06 14.78
CA SER A 99 5.95 6.66 14.93
C SER A 99 5.90 8.19 15.03
N ARG A 100 5.04 8.85 14.24
CA ARG A 100 5.08 10.32 14.07
C ARG A 100 3.93 11.06 14.75
N ILE A 101 2.78 10.42 14.93
CA ILE A 101 1.54 11.11 15.36
C ILE A 101 1.18 10.77 16.81
N LEU A 102 1.29 9.50 17.20
CA LEU A 102 0.79 9.03 18.50
C LEU A 102 1.65 9.50 19.70
N LYS A 103 2.86 10.01 19.48
CA LYS A 103 3.79 10.54 20.51
C LYS A 103 3.90 9.63 21.74
N LEU A 104 4.21 8.35 21.52
CA LEU A 104 4.28 7.38 22.62
C LEU A 104 5.37 7.76 23.64
N PRO A 105 5.16 7.49 24.95
CA PRO A 105 6.14 7.82 25.98
C PRO A 105 7.44 7.04 25.80
N PRO A 106 8.62 7.69 25.92
CA PRO A 106 9.91 7.02 25.76
C PRO A 106 10.07 5.84 26.74
N GLY A 107 10.62 4.73 26.25
CA GLY A 107 10.96 3.55 27.06
C GLY A 107 9.83 2.56 27.33
N LYS A 108 8.59 2.81 26.88
CA LYS A 108 7.44 1.87 27.09
C LYS A 108 6.60 1.59 25.84
N SER A 109 7.01 2.10 24.69
CA SER A 109 6.28 2.00 23.41
C SER A 109 6.48 0.64 22.76
N LYS A 110 5.86 -0.42 23.30
CA LYS A 110 5.82 -1.73 22.63
C LYS A 110 4.49 -1.89 21.91
N VAL A 111 4.53 -2.04 20.59
CA VAL A 111 3.37 -2.38 19.77
C VAL A 111 3.19 -3.90 19.78
N PHE A 112 1.99 -4.40 20.03
CA PHE A 112 1.68 -5.82 19.85
C PHE A 112 0.98 -6.01 18.50
N VAL A 113 1.59 -6.77 17.61
CA VAL A 113 1.14 -6.94 16.23
C VAL A 113 0.21 -8.14 16.10
N ILE A 114 -1.00 -7.89 15.61
CA ILE A 114 -1.95 -8.90 15.15
C ILE A 114 -2.08 -8.74 13.64
N GLY A 115 -1.40 -9.58 12.88
CA GLY A 115 -1.34 -9.48 11.43
C GLY A 115 -0.23 -10.35 10.83
N GLU A 116 0.01 -10.17 9.54
CA GLU A 116 1.08 -10.85 8.82
C GLU A 116 2.39 -10.05 8.80
N VAL A 117 3.42 -10.60 8.17
CA VAL A 117 4.77 -10.02 8.08
C VAL A 117 4.82 -8.60 7.48
N GLY A 118 3.84 -8.24 6.65
CA GLY A 118 3.78 -6.92 6.01
C GLY A 118 3.77 -5.75 7.01
N ILE A 119 2.94 -5.83 8.06
CA ILE A 119 2.87 -4.78 9.09
C ILE A 119 4.13 -4.72 9.95
N GLU A 120 4.75 -5.87 10.25
CA GLU A 120 6.02 -5.92 11.00
C GLU A 120 7.14 -5.20 10.25
N LYS A 121 7.28 -5.48 8.95
CA LYS A 121 8.26 -4.80 8.07
C LYS A 121 8.03 -3.30 7.99
N GLU A 122 6.78 -2.85 7.93
CA GLU A 122 6.47 -1.41 7.90
C GLU A 122 6.75 -0.72 9.24
N LEU A 123 6.52 -1.40 10.37
CA LEU A 123 6.89 -0.91 11.70
C LEU A 123 8.41 -0.80 11.85
N ASP A 124 9.16 -1.80 11.37
CA ASP A 124 10.63 -1.75 11.35
C ASP A 124 11.15 -0.59 10.50
N SER A 125 10.53 -0.32 9.35
CA SER A 125 10.91 0.79 8.47
C SER A 125 10.79 2.17 9.14
N GLU A 126 9.91 2.30 10.14
CA GLU A 126 9.70 3.51 10.92
C GLU A 126 10.34 3.43 12.32
N ASN A 127 11.20 2.43 12.55
CA ASN A 127 11.89 2.18 13.82
C ASN A 127 10.94 2.04 15.02
N VAL A 128 9.77 1.43 14.81
CA VAL A 128 8.76 1.21 15.87
C VAL A 128 8.99 -0.17 16.51
N PRO A 129 9.38 -0.22 17.80
CA PRO A 129 9.57 -1.49 18.50
C PRO A 129 8.24 -2.24 18.63
N HIS A 130 8.24 -3.50 18.23
CA HIS A 130 7.04 -4.30 18.22
C HIS A 130 7.28 -5.75 18.67
N LEU A 131 6.20 -6.42 19.06
CA LEU A 131 6.14 -7.83 19.41
C LEU A 131 5.18 -8.52 18.43
N ALA A 132 5.67 -9.54 17.74
CA ALA A 132 4.85 -10.33 16.83
C ALA A 132 3.94 -11.27 17.63
N GLY A 133 2.63 -11.27 17.33
CA GLY A 133 1.68 -12.27 17.80
C GLY A 133 1.72 -13.59 17.02
N ARG A 134 2.68 -13.76 16.11
CA ARG A 134 2.83 -14.98 15.31
C ARG A 134 3.21 -16.15 16.22
N ILE A 135 2.54 -17.29 16.06
CA ILE A 135 3.10 -18.57 16.49
C ILE A 135 4.28 -18.83 15.56
N PRO A 136 5.51 -19.00 16.07
CA PRO A 136 6.65 -19.28 15.21
C PRO A 136 6.33 -20.49 14.33
N SER A 137 6.54 -20.36 13.02
CA SER A 137 6.65 -21.55 12.19
C SER A 137 7.79 -22.40 12.77
N SER A 138 7.71 -23.72 12.62
CA SER A 138 8.64 -24.69 13.23
C SER A 138 10.13 -24.49 12.90
N GLU A 139 10.47 -23.52 12.05
CA GLU A 139 11.83 -23.20 11.60
C GLU A 139 12.44 -21.95 12.28
N GLU A 140 11.66 -21.15 13.03
CA GLU A 140 12.14 -19.93 13.70
C GLU A 140 12.05 -20.05 15.24
N THR A 141 12.77 -21.01 15.82
CA THR A 141 12.86 -21.15 17.30
C THR A 141 14.13 -20.50 17.86
N SER A 142 14.25 -19.18 17.73
CA SER A 142 15.03 -18.42 18.72
C SER A 142 14.11 -18.02 19.88
N PRO A 143 14.49 -18.28 21.15
CA PRO A 143 13.61 -18.02 22.27
C PRO A 143 13.24 -16.53 22.34
N PRO A 144 11.98 -16.19 22.67
CA PRO A 144 11.57 -14.80 22.81
C PRO A 144 12.42 -14.14 23.91
N PRO A 145 12.86 -12.89 23.73
CA PRO A 145 13.55 -12.15 24.78
C PRO A 145 12.65 -12.10 26.01
N THR A 146 13.18 -12.58 27.13
CA THR A 146 12.45 -12.67 28.40
C THR A 146 11.91 -11.30 28.80
N LEU A 147 10.60 -11.24 29.06
CA LEU A 147 9.97 -10.08 29.70
C LEU A 147 10.57 -9.93 31.10
N ARG A 148 11.50 -8.99 31.27
CA ARG A 148 11.75 -8.41 32.60
C ARG A 148 10.69 -7.35 32.83
N ALA A 149 9.81 -7.63 33.78
CA ALA A 149 8.86 -6.68 34.36
C ALA A 149 9.60 -5.60 35.17
#